data_AF-A0A382LJQ7-F1
#
_entry.id   AF-A0A382LJQ7-F1
#
_cell.length_a   1.000
_cell.length_b   1.000
_cell.length_c   1.000
_cell.angle_alpha   90.00
_cell.angle_beta   90.00
_cell.angle_gamma   90.00
#
_symmetry.space_group_name_H-M   'P 1'
#
loop_
_entity.id
_entity.type
_entity.pdbx_description
1 polymer ?
#
loop_
_entity_poly.entity_id
_entity_poly.type
_entity_poly.pdbx_seq_one_letter_code
_entity_poly.pdbx_strand_id
1 'polypeptide(L)'
;MLKGISPIISPELLYTLHVMGHGDEIVLADAHFPADSLNDNTIRADGLNIKDLLTGILPLFEIDNYEDNPIIMMDAVSGDTLDPA
;
A
#
# COMPACT_ATOMS: atom_id res chain seq x y z
N MET A 1 -16.98 0.61 -8.13
CA MET A 1 -17.00 2.04 -7.75
C MET A 1 -18.20 2.32 -6.85
N LEU A 2 -18.04 3.23 -5.87
CA LEU A 2 -19.05 3.60 -4.89
C LEU A 2 -19.00 5.12 -4.66
N LYS A 3 -20.10 5.74 -4.21
CA LYS A 3 -20.09 7.17 -3.84
C LYS A 3 -19.26 7.35 -2.56
N GLY A 4 -18.36 8.33 -2.54
CA GLY A 4 -17.53 8.64 -1.37
C GLY A 4 -16.28 7.77 -1.19
N ILE A 5 -16.04 6.80 -2.07
CA ILE A 5 -14.84 5.95 -2.08
C ILE A 5 -14.10 6.16 -3.40
N SER A 6 -12.78 6.34 -3.33
CA SER A 6 -11.96 6.53 -4.52
C SER A 6 -12.13 5.37 -5.51
N PRO A 7 -12.37 5.62 -6.82
CA PRO A 7 -12.57 4.57 -7.80
C PRO A 7 -11.28 3.77 -8.10
N ILE A 8 -10.13 4.24 -7.62
CA ILE A 8 -8.85 3.53 -7.74
C ILE A 8 -8.80 2.27 -6.86
N ILE A 9 -9.64 2.22 -5.82
CA ILE A 9 -9.71 1.07 -4.91
C ILE A 9 -10.52 -0.03 -5.59
N SER A 10 -9.84 -1.11 -5.97
CA SER A 10 -10.50 -2.30 -6.49
C SER A 10 -11.42 -2.93 -5.42
N PRO A 11 -12.45 -3.69 -5.82
CA PRO A 11 -13.30 -4.37 -4.84
C PRO A 11 -12.52 -5.28 -3.87
N GLU A 12 -11.47 -5.94 -4.35
CA GLU A 12 -10.63 -6.85 -3.56
C GLU A 12 -9.71 -6.11 -2.60
N LEU A 13 -9.16 -4.95 -3.02
CA LEU A 13 -8.41 -4.06 -2.11
C LEU A 13 -9.33 -3.52 -1.02
N LEU A 14 -10.55 -3.07 -1.37
CA LEU A 14 -11.50 -2.58 -0.38
C LEU A 14 -11.89 -3.67 0.64
N TYR A 15 -12.13 -4.90 0.17
CA TYR A 15 -12.38 -6.04 1.05
C TYR A 15 -11.20 -6.30 1.98
N THR A 16 -9.98 -6.33 1.44
CA THR A 16 -8.76 -6.59 2.21
C THR A 16 -8.57 -5.55 3.31
N LEU A 17 -8.67 -4.26 2.98
CA LEU A 17 -8.60 -3.18 3.98
C LEU A 17 -9.68 -3.31 5.06
N HIS A 18 -10.88 -3.80 4.72
CA HIS A 18 -11.99 -3.92 5.66
C HIS A 18 -11.83 -5.08 6.65
N VAL A 19 -11.08 -6.13 6.28
CA VAL A 19 -10.83 -7.28 7.15
C VAL A 19 -9.52 -7.20 7.91
N MET A 20 -8.64 -6.25 7.58
CA MET A 20 -7.43 -5.95 8.34
C MET A 20 -7.79 -5.47 9.76
N GLY A 21 -7.10 -6.03 10.75
CA GLY A 21 -7.17 -5.64 12.15
C GLY A 21 -6.05 -4.70 12.58
N HIS A 22 -6.02 -4.37 13.87
CA HIS A 22 -4.93 -3.60 14.45
C HIS A 22 -3.61 -4.39 14.40
N GLY A 23 -2.57 -3.76 13.87
CA GLY A 23 -1.25 -4.36 13.65
C GLY A 23 -1.13 -5.17 12.36
N ASP A 24 -2.19 -5.33 11.56
CA ASP A 24 -2.05 -5.90 10.21
C ASP A 24 -1.39 -4.87 9.28
N GLU A 25 -0.51 -5.36 8.40
CA GLU A 25 0.30 -4.54 7.51
C GLU A 25 -0.09 -4.74 6.05
N ILE A 26 0.12 -3.71 5.23
CA ILE A 26 -0.06 -3.77 3.78
C ILE A 26 1.13 -3.11 3.08
N VAL A 27 1.68 -3.79 2.07
CA VAL A 27 2.77 -3.26 1.24
C VAL A 27 2.19 -2.65 -0.04
N LEU A 28 2.42 -1.36 -0.25
CA LEU A 28 2.20 -0.72 -1.54
C LEU A 28 3.49 -0.84 -2.37
N ALA A 29 3.58 -1.94 -3.11
CA ALA A 29 4.75 -2.33 -3.86
C ALA A 29 4.89 -1.58 -5.20
N ASP A 30 6.13 -1.27 -5.61
CA ASP A 30 6.42 -0.82 -6.97
C ASP A 30 6.41 -1.99 -7.98
N ALA A 31 6.51 -1.67 -9.27
CA ALA A 31 6.40 -2.64 -10.35
C ALA A 31 7.55 -3.68 -10.41
N HIS A 32 8.66 -3.45 -9.71
CA HIS A 32 9.83 -4.34 -9.67
C HIS A 32 9.89 -5.19 -8.39
N PHE A 33 9.04 -4.90 -7.40
CA PHE A 33 8.98 -5.66 -6.17
C PHE A 33 8.48 -7.10 -6.41
N PRO A 34 9.11 -8.12 -5.81
CA PRO A 34 8.79 -9.53 -6.09
C PRO A 34 7.58 -10.04 -5.28
N ALA A 35 6.44 -9.36 -5.42
CA ALA A 35 5.24 -9.53 -4.59
C ALA A 35 4.77 -10.99 -4.46
N ASP A 36 4.62 -11.70 -5.60
CA ASP A 36 4.10 -13.08 -5.65
C ASP A 36 5.02 -14.12 -5.00
N SER A 37 6.31 -13.81 -4.83
CA SER A 37 7.25 -14.72 -4.14
C SER A 37 7.37 -14.47 -2.64
N LEU A 38 6.93 -13.30 -2.17
CA LEU A 38 7.10 -12.87 -0.78
C LEU A 38 5.78 -12.88 0.01
N ASN A 39 4.63 -12.94 -0.66
CA ASN A 39 3.33 -12.80 -0.02
C ASN A 39 2.35 -13.87 -0.54
N ASP A 40 1.52 -14.38 0.37
CA ASP A 40 0.44 -15.31 0.02
C ASP A 40 -0.77 -14.60 -0.60
N ASN A 41 -0.94 -13.30 -0.33
CA ASN A 41 -2.01 -12.46 -0.87
C ASN A 41 -1.41 -11.30 -1.68
N THR A 42 -1.60 -11.33 -3.00
CA THR A 42 -1.16 -10.27 -3.92
C THR A 42 -2.35 -9.71 -4.69
N ILE A 43 -2.60 -8.41 -4.53
CA ILE A 43 -3.65 -7.69 -5.26
C ILE A 43 -3.00 -6.86 -6.35
N ARG A 44 -3.33 -7.15 -7.61
CA ARG A 44 -2.79 -6.44 -8.77
C ARG A 44 -3.42 -5.06 -8.90
N ALA A 45 -2.57 -4.04 -9.03
CA ALA A 45 -2.95 -2.64 -9.25
C ALA A 45 -2.12 -2.02 -10.40
N ASP A 46 -1.87 -2.81 -11.44
CA ASP A 46 -1.03 -2.39 -12.57
C ASP A 46 -1.56 -1.10 -13.23
N GLY A 47 -0.64 -0.21 -13.59
CA GLY A 47 -0.95 1.07 -14.23
C GLY A 47 -1.39 2.18 -13.27
N LEU A 48 -1.40 1.91 -11.96
CA LEU A 48 -1.67 2.89 -10.91
C LEU A 48 -0.37 3.29 -10.22
N ASN A 49 -0.25 4.57 -9.84
CA ASN A 49 0.89 5.03 -9.05
C ASN A 49 0.62 4.83 -7.56
N ILE A 50 1.67 4.55 -6.78
CA ILE A 50 1.59 4.43 -5.32
C ILE A 50 0.99 5.68 -4.68
N LYS A 51 1.35 6.88 -5.15
CA LYS A 51 0.78 8.14 -4.65
C LYS A 51 -0.75 8.20 -4.77
N ASP A 52 -1.29 7.72 -5.89
CA ASP A 52 -2.74 7.73 -6.14
C ASP A 52 -3.45 6.68 -5.29
N LEU A 53 -2.84 5.49 -5.15
CA LEU A 53 -3.32 4.45 -4.24
C LEU A 53 -3.34 4.94 -2.79
N LEU A 54 -2.25 5.52 -2.31
CA LEU A 54 -2.14 6.07 -0.96
C LEU A 54 -3.21 7.14 -0.70
N THR A 55 -3.41 8.06 -1.65
CA THR A 55 -4.48 9.09 -1.58
C THR A 55 -5.87 8.47 -1.48
N GLY A 56 -6.11 7.35 -2.18
CA GLY A 56 -7.37 6.61 -2.10
C GLY A 56 -7.55 5.85 -0.78
N ILE A 57 -6.49 5.26 -0.26
CA ILE A 57 -6.51 4.36 0.91
C ILE A 57 -6.60 5.14 2.23
N LEU A 58 -5.80 6.20 2.42
CA LEU A 58 -5.68 6.91 3.70
C LEU A 58 -7.01 7.40 4.32
N PRO A 59 -8.02 7.85 3.56
CA PRO A 59 -9.33 8.19 4.13
C PRO A 59 -10.09 7.01 4.76
N LEU A 60 -9.67 5.77 4.50
CA LEU A 60 -10.33 4.53 4.95
C LEU A 60 -9.45 3.72 5.92
N PHE A 61 -8.19 4.12 6.12
CA PHE A 61 -7.18 3.32 6.82
C PHE A 61 -6.55 4.16 7.94
N GLU A 62 -6.71 3.72 9.18
CA GLU A 62 -6.08 4.35 10.34
C GLU A 62 -4.66 3.82 10.48
N ILE A 63 -3.67 4.73 10.50
CA ILE A 63 -2.28 4.37 10.73
C ILE A 63 -2.09 4.06 12.21
N ASP A 64 -1.29 3.02 12.50
CA ASP A 64 -1.06 2.62 13.87
C ASP A 64 -0.35 3.72 14.67
N ASN A 65 -0.92 4.08 15.81
CA ASN A 65 -0.41 5.12 16.72
C ASN A 65 0.32 4.52 17.94
N TYR A 66 0.44 3.19 18.02
CA TYR A 66 1.14 2.47 19.09
C TYR A 66 2.52 1.96 18.69
N GLU A 67 2.85 2.03 17.39
CA GLU A 67 4.15 1.65 16.83
C GLU A 67 5.00 2.90 16.56
N ASP A 68 6.32 2.81 16.79
CA ASP A 68 7.23 3.95 16.60
C ASP A 68 7.42 4.28 15.11
N ASN A 69 7.37 3.26 14.24
CA ASN A 69 7.58 3.40 12.80
C ASN A 69 6.48 2.68 12.00
N PRO A 70 5.23 3.18 11.99
CA PRO A 70 4.10 2.52 11.33
C PRO A 70 4.12 2.67 9.79
N ILE A 71 5.09 3.42 9.26
CA ILE A 71 5.31 3.62 7.83
C ILE A 71 6.78 3.37 7.54
N ILE A 72 7.05 2.34 6.74
CA ILE A 72 8.40 1.88 6.41
C ILE A 72 8.57 1.91 4.89
N MET A 73 9.76 2.31 4.44
CA MET A 73 10.16 2.28 3.04
C MET A 73 11.49 1.55 2.89
N MET A 74 11.75 1.04 1.69
CA MET A 74 13.03 0.44 1.36
C MET A 74 14.10 1.52 1.24
N ASP A 75 15.26 1.31 1.87
CA ASP A 75 16.43 2.16 1.70
C ASP A 75 17.13 1.86 0.37
N ALA A 76 17.83 2.85 -0.18
CA ALA A 76 18.66 2.63 -1.35
C ALA A 76 19.85 1.73 -1.01
N VAL A 77 20.18 0.79 -1.89
CA VAL A 77 21.43 0.04 -1.77
C VAL A 77 22.62 0.92 -2.17
N SER A 78 23.82 0.52 -1.74
CA SER A 78 25.05 1.27 -2.03
C SER A 78 25.24 1.45 -3.55
N GLY A 79 25.31 2.70 -3.99
CA GLY A 79 25.46 3.08 -5.40
C GLY A 79 24.21 3.65 -6.04
N ASP A 80 23.03 3.38 -5.46
CA ASP A 80 21.76 3.94 -5.91
C ASP A 80 21.44 5.25 -5.19
N THR A 81 20.53 6.04 -5.76
CA THR A 81 20.04 7.28 -5.16
C THR A 81 18.52 7.30 -5.25
N LEU A 82 17.87 7.56 -4.13
CA LEU A 82 16.41 7.69 -4.07
C LEU A 82 15.95 8.89 -4.90
N ASP A 83 14.71 8.80 -5.40
CA ASP A 83 14.06 9.93 -6.03
C ASP A 83 13.95 11.11 -5.05
N PRO A 84 14.07 12.35 -5.53
CA PRO A 84 13.89 13.53 -4.68
C PRO A 84 12.45 13.61 -4.15
N ALA A 85 12.34 14.07 -2.90
CA ALA A 85 11.06 14.28 -2.20
C ALA A 85 10.24 15.44 -2.77
#